data_AF-A0A2H5XVP2-F1
#
_entry.id   AF-A0A2H5XVP2-F1
#
_cell.length_a   1.000
_cell.length_b   1.000
_cell.length_c   1.000
_cell.angle_alpha   90.00
_cell.angle_beta   90.00
_cell.angle_gamma   90.00
#
_symmetry.space_group_name_H-M   'P 1'
#
loop_
_entity.id
_entity.type
_entity.pdbx_description
1 polymer ?
#
loop_
_entity_poly.entity_id
_entity_poly.type
_entity_poly.pdbx_seq_one_letter_code
_entity_poly.pdbx_strand_id
1 'polypeptide(L)'
;MARSQLVALLLLTTSVAVPLCADGTYTGVVTGALCAAHGRKCPPNHDLRRSELPVVFEAQSKAIVLANLPQSFLAQWAGDSVRVTGTAVLDHVIVNAARFEVKRNKAWSAVFDNGDVIDDMGHRVPLSKAVETTTGKWVCPRCAEMMDQHHNHH
;
A
#
# COMPACT_ATOMS: atom_id res chain seq x y z
N MET A 1 -48.78 41.77 -37.71
CA MET A 1 -47.84 42.04 -36.61
C MET A 1 -47.93 40.88 -35.62
N ALA A 2 -46.93 40.00 -35.56
CA ALA A 2 -46.81 38.98 -34.52
C ALA A 2 -45.33 38.79 -34.22
N ARG A 3 -44.91 39.14 -33.00
CA ARG A 3 -43.54 38.96 -32.50
C ARG A 3 -43.51 37.64 -31.72
N SER A 4 -42.91 36.60 -32.31
CA SER A 4 -42.56 35.38 -31.58
C SER A 4 -41.28 35.61 -30.81
N GLN A 5 -41.37 35.63 -29.47
CA GLN A 5 -40.21 35.61 -28.59
C GLN A 5 -39.80 34.16 -28.34
N LEU A 6 -38.62 33.78 -28.84
CA LEU A 6 -37.95 32.53 -28.47
C LEU A 6 -37.25 32.75 -27.12
N VAL A 7 -37.73 32.05 -26.10
CA VAL A 7 -37.06 31.92 -24.81
C VAL A 7 -36.05 30.78 -24.94
N ALA A 8 -34.75 31.12 -24.99
CA ALA A 8 -33.68 30.13 -24.95
C ALA A 8 -33.44 29.73 -23.49
N LEU A 9 -33.82 28.50 -23.14
CA LEU A 9 -33.57 27.90 -21.84
C LEU A 9 -32.11 27.43 -21.78
N LEU A 10 -31.26 28.19 -21.08
CA LEU A 10 -29.86 27.85 -20.85
C LEU A 10 -29.79 26.78 -19.73
N LEU A 11 -29.70 25.51 -20.11
CA LEU A 11 -29.44 24.40 -19.20
C LEU A 11 -27.95 24.43 -18.80
N LEU A 12 -27.63 25.00 -17.64
CA LEU A 12 -26.35 24.76 -16.98
C LEU A 12 -26.30 23.29 -16.54
N THR A 13 -25.63 22.45 -17.31
CA THR A 13 -25.20 21.14 -16.85
C THR A 13 -24.11 21.34 -15.80
N THR A 14 -24.47 21.30 -14.52
CA THR A 14 -23.51 21.14 -13.43
C THR A 14 -22.84 19.77 -13.59
N SER A 15 -21.68 19.75 -14.23
CA SER A 15 -20.82 18.57 -14.25
C SER A 15 -20.43 18.23 -12.82
N VAL A 16 -21.03 17.19 -12.27
CA VAL A 16 -20.58 16.57 -11.03
C VAL A 16 -19.22 15.96 -11.36
N ALA A 17 -18.14 16.66 -11.00
CA ALA A 17 -16.80 16.13 -11.11
C ALA A 17 -16.71 14.94 -10.15
N VAL A 18 -16.89 13.73 -10.68
CA VAL A 18 -16.50 12.52 -9.96
C VAL A 18 -14.98 12.62 -9.77
N PRO A 19 -14.46 12.61 -8.54
CA PRO A 19 -13.02 12.56 -8.35
C PRO A 19 -12.53 11.27 -9.00
N LEU A 20 -11.93 11.39 -10.19
CA LEU A 20 -11.25 10.27 -10.83
C LEU A 20 -10.11 9.88 -9.89
N CYS A 21 -10.20 8.68 -9.34
CA CYS A 21 -9.11 8.06 -8.61
C CYS A 21 -7.88 8.06 -9.53
N ALA A 22 -6.88 8.88 -9.18
CA ALA A 22 -5.70 9.05 -10.01
C ALA A 22 -4.71 7.93 -9.70
N ASP A 23 -4.28 7.22 -10.75
CA ASP A 23 -3.16 6.30 -10.65
C ASP A 23 -1.87 7.09 -10.37
N GLY A 24 -1.06 6.57 -9.47
CA GLY A 24 0.15 7.24 -9.00
C GLY A 24 1.25 6.26 -8.63
N THR A 25 2.46 6.79 -8.56
CA THR A 25 3.61 6.10 -7.98
C THR A 25 4.12 6.90 -6.79
N TYR A 26 4.21 6.24 -5.65
CA TYR A 26 4.59 6.81 -4.36
C TYR A 26 5.90 6.16 -3.92
N THR A 27 6.89 6.95 -3.51
CA THR A 27 8.18 6.43 -3.04
C THR A 27 8.47 6.96 -1.66
N GLY A 28 8.79 6.07 -0.73
CA GLY A 28 8.98 6.44 0.67
C GLY A 28 9.63 5.34 1.48
N VAL A 29 9.46 5.42 2.79
CA VAL A 29 9.94 4.44 3.75
C VAL A 29 8.78 3.91 4.56
N VAL A 30 8.73 2.60 4.80
CA VAL A 30 7.73 2.04 5.72
C VAL A 30 8.07 2.45 7.15
N THR A 31 7.12 3.07 7.83
CA THR A 31 7.27 3.54 9.22
C THR A 31 5.93 3.48 9.93
N GLY A 32 5.91 3.66 11.25
CA GLY A 32 4.67 3.84 12.00
C GLY A 32 4.07 5.23 11.81
N ALA A 33 2.73 5.30 11.80
CA ALA A 33 1.96 6.52 11.60
C ALA A 33 2.28 7.61 12.64
N LEU A 34 2.59 7.25 13.89
CA LEU A 34 2.93 8.24 14.91
C LEU A 34 4.29 8.87 14.61
N CYS A 35 5.29 8.08 14.24
CA CYS A 35 6.58 8.62 13.80
C CYS A 35 6.41 9.55 12.58
N ALA A 36 5.60 9.13 11.61
CA ALA A 36 5.33 9.90 10.40
C ALA A 36 4.60 11.23 10.70
N ALA A 37 3.65 11.23 11.65
CA ALA A 37 2.97 12.43 12.10
C ALA A 37 3.91 13.48 12.71
N HIS A 38 5.07 13.04 13.22
CA HIS A 38 6.14 13.92 13.72
C HIS A 38 7.23 14.21 12.66
N GLY A 39 7.00 13.83 11.39
CA GLY A 39 7.94 14.03 10.29
C GLY A 39 9.18 13.13 10.37
N ARG A 40 9.10 11.98 11.05
CA ARG A 40 10.23 11.09 11.33
C ARG A 40 9.96 9.65 10.89
N LYS A 41 11.05 8.92 10.64
CA LYS A 41 11.03 7.46 10.56
C LYS A 41 11.12 6.87 11.97
N CYS A 42 10.39 5.80 12.24
CA CYS A 42 10.55 5.05 13.48
C CYS A 42 11.96 4.43 13.60
N PRO A 43 12.47 4.24 14.83
CA PRO A 43 13.74 3.56 15.03
C PRO A 43 13.67 2.09 14.57
N PRO A 44 14.80 1.47 14.19
CA PRO A 44 14.81 0.12 13.60
C PRO A 44 14.20 -0.99 14.48
N ASN A 45 14.26 -0.84 15.81
CA ASN A 45 13.74 -1.82 16.76
C ASN A 45 12.28 -1.55 17.16
N HIS A 46 11.60 -0.60 16.52
CA HIS A 46 10.21 -0.27 16.83
C HIS A 46 9.28 -1.33 16.26
N ASP A 47 8.49 -1.97 17.13
CA ASP A 47 7.56 -3.01 16.69
C ASP A 47 6.32 -2.41 16.01
N LEU A 48 6.40 -2.29 14.69
CA LEU A 48 5.30 -1.83 13.84
C LEU A 48 4.14 -2.83 13.74
N ARG A 49 4.32 -4.12 14.07
CA ARG A 49 3.25 -5.12 13.93
C ARG A 49 2.14 -4.92 14.98
N ARG A 50 2.50 -4.40 16.16
CA ARG A 50 1.60 -4.36 17.33
C ARG A 50 1.38 -2.96 17.89
N SER A 51 2.29 -2.04 17.64
CA SER A 51 2.33 -0.78 18.40
C SER A 51 1.77 0.41 17.62
N GLU A 52 1.75 0.34 16.30
CA GLU A 52 1.35 1.46 15.44
C GLU A 52 0.69 0.96 14.14
N LEU A 53 0.14 1.90 13.37
CA LEU A 53 -0.31 1.68 11.99
C LEU A 53 0.88 1.89 11.04
N PRO A 54 1.41 0.86 10.36
CA PRO A 54 2.35 1.01 9.26
C PRO A 54 1.81 1.91 8.14
N VAL A 55 2.64 2.84 7.69
CA VAL A 55 2.40 3.75 6.57
C VAL A 55 3.63 3.83 5.69
N VAL A 56 3.46 4.29 4.44
CA VAL A 56 4.59 4.70 3.61
C VAL A 56 4.77 6.21 3.78
N PHE A 57 5.92 6.63 4.33
CA PHE A 57 6.26 8.03 4.53
C PHE A 57 7.15 8.53 3.40
N GLU A 58 6.61 9.45 2.60
CA GLU A 58 7.26 10.06 1.44
C GLU A 58 8.18 11.21 1.86
N ALA A 59 9.19 11.51 1.03
CA ALA A 59 10.16 12.58 1.30
C ALA A 59 9.54 13.97 1.47
N GLN A 60 8.34 14.20 0.93
CA GLN A 60 7.58 15.45 1.04
C GLN A 60 6.79 15.57 2.36
N SER A 61 7.16 14.80 3.40
CA SER A 61 6.47 14.74 4.68
C SER A 61 5.00 14.30 4.59
N LYS A 62 4.70 13.45 3.62
CA LYS A 62 3.37 12.90 3.41
C LYS A 62 3.35 11.43 3.79
N ALA A 63 2.38 11.02 4.59
CA ALA A 63 2.13 9.63 4.92
C ALA A 63 0.96 9.09 4.11
N ILE A 64 1.14 7.93 3.48
CA ILE A 64 0.05 7.21 2.81
C ILE A 64 -0.23 5.88 3.51
N VAL A 65 -1.51 5.56 3.64
CA VAL A 65 -2.01 4.28 4.13
C VAL A 65 -2.36 3.40 2.92
N LEU A 66 -1.94 2.13 2.93
CA LEU A 66 -2.30 1.19 1.87
C LEU A 66 -3.55 0.41 2.29
N ALA A 67 -4.68 0.67 1.66
CA ALA A 67 -5.98 0.16 2.11
C ALA A 67 -6.20 -1.34 1.86
N ASN A 68 -5.54 -1.89 0.83
CA ASN A 68 -5.73 -3.27 0.41
C ASN A 68 -4.59 -4.20 0.84
N LEU A 69 -3.65 -3.73 1.65
CA LEU A 69 -2.57 -4.55 2.20
C LEU A 69 -2.71 -4.65 3.73
N PRO A 70 -2.56 -5.85 4.33
CA PRO A 70 -2.58 -6.01 5.77
C PRO A 70 -1.48 -5.20 6.44
N GLN A 71 -1.76 -4.68 7.64
CA GLN A 71 -0.76 -3.94 8.42
C GLN A 71 0.44 -4.81 8.77
N SER A 72 0.23 -6.08 9.13
CA SER A 72 1.33 -6.99 9.41
C SER A 72 2.19 -7.30 8.18
N PHE A 73 1.61 -7.26 6.97
CA PHE A 73 2.38 -7.37 5.72
C PHE A 73 3.32 -6.19 5.55
N LEU A 74 2.85 -4.96 5.79
CA LEU A 74 3.69 -3.76 5.71
C LEU A 74 4.78 -3.77 6.78
N ALA A 75 4.45 -4.18 8.00
CA ALA A 75 5.38 -4.20 9.12
C ALA A 75 6.59 -5.13 8.89
N GLN A 76 6.48 -6.15 8.03
CA GLN A 76 7.61 -6.98 7.59
C GLN A 76 8.74 -6.14 6.95
N TRP A 77 8.40 -5.00 6.35
CA TRP A 77 9.30 -4.12 5.61
C TRP A 77 9.65 -2.85 6.39
N ALA A 78 9.51 -2.87 7.72
CA ALA A 78 9.75 -1.74 8.59
C ALA A 78 11.11 -1.08 8.32
N GLY A 79 11.08 0.18 7.87
CA GLY A 79 12.24 0.98 7.60
C GLY A 79 12.91 0.77 6.24
N ASP A 80 12.41 -0.13 5.41
CA ASP A 80 12.87 -0.28 4.04
C ASP A 80 12.36 0.85 3.14
N SER A 81 13.15 1.19 2.12
CA SER A 81 12.68 2.07 1.04
C SER A 81 11.75 1.29 0.12
N VAL A 82 10.58 1.87 -0.14
CA VAL A 82 9.51 1.22 -0.90
C VAL A 82 9.00 2.12 -2.02
N ARG A 83 8.45 1.47 -3.05
CA ARG A 83 7.74 2.11 -4.14
C ARG A 83 6.39 1.45 -4.28
N VAL A 84 5.34 2.25 -4.30
CA VAL A 84 3.96 1.78 -4.44
C VAL A 84 3.41 2.35 -5.72
N THR A 85 2.93 1.51 -6.62
CA THR A 85 2.11 1.93 -7.76
C THR A 85 0.68 1.52 -7.46
N GLY A 86 -0.26 2.43 -7.63
CA GLY A 86 -1.66 2.16 -7.31
C GLY A 86 -2.53 3.38 -7.49
N THR A 87 -3.77 3.24 -7.06
CA THR A 87 -4.78 4.27 -7.25
C THR A 87 -5.04 4.99 -5.93
N ALA A 88 -4.88 6.31 -5.91
CA ALA A 88 -5.20 7.12 -4.75
C ALA A 88 -6.72 7.25 -4.56
N VAL A 89 -7.12 7.19 -3.29
CA VAL A 89 -8.47 7.41 -2.79
C VAL A 89 -8.36 8.45 -1.66
N LEU A 90 -9.35 9.35 -1.54
CA LEU A 90 -9.38 10.42 -0.52
C LEU A 90 -8.09 11.26 -0.47
N ASP A 91 -8.01 12.29 -1.34
CA ASP A 91 -6.95 13.30 -1.39
C ASP A 91 -5.51 12.73 -1.32
N HIS A 92 -5.33 11.53 -1.88
CA HIS A 92 -4.05 10.81 -1.93
C HIS A 92 -3.46 10.40 -0.58
N VAL A 93 -4.27 10.32 0.49
CA VAL A 93 -3.85 9.80 1.80
C VAL A 93 -3.99 8.28 1.86
N ILE A 94 -4.99 7.74 1.16
CA ILE A 94 -5.25 6.31 1.08
C ILE A 94 -4.93 5.82 -0.33
N VAL A 95 -4.23 4.71 -0.46
CA VAL A 95 -3.85 4.15 -1.76
C VAL A 95 -4.25 2.69 -1.82
N ASN A 96 -4.94 2.29 -2.89
CA ASN A 96 -5.09 0.90 -3.26
C ASN A 96 -3.86 0.50 -4.08
N ALA A 97 -2.96 -0.26 -3.47
CA ALA A 97 -1.74 -0.70 -4.14
C ALA A 97 -2.08 -1.70 -5.24
N ALA A 98 -1.65 -1.42 -6.48
CA ALA A 98 -1.57 -2.42 -7.54
C ALA A 98 -0.22 -3.16 -7.46
N ARG A 99 0.85 -2.46 -7.08
CA ARG A 99 2.20 -3.03 -6.95
C ARG A 99 2.91 -2.41 -5.76
N PHE A 100 3.62 -3.23 -4.99
CA PHE A 100 4.47 -2.80 -3.89
C PHE A 100 5.87 -3.41 -4.05
N GLU A 101 6.86 -2.53 -4.19
CA GLU A 101 8.25 -2.89 -4.41
C GLU A 101 9.11 -2.43 -3.23
N VAL A 102 10.06 -3.27 -2.84
CA VAL A 102 11.03 -3.00 -1.78
C VAL A 102 12.42 -2.89 -2.38
N LYS A 103 13.20 -1.90 -1.94
CA LYS A 103 14.57 -1.71 -2.41
C LYS A 103 15.54 -2.56 -1.60
N ARG A 104 16.15 -3.59 -2.22
CA ARG A 104 17.20 -4.42 -1.63
C ARG A 104 18.47 -4.35 -2.48
N ASN A 105 19.64 -4.16 -1.87
CA ASN A 105 20.94 -4.17 -2.57
C ASN A 105 20.98 -3.28 -3.84
N LYS A 106 20.35 -2.10 -3.77
CA LYS A 106 20.16 -1.14 -4.89
C LYS A 106 19.16 -1.57 -5.99
N ALA A 107 18.63 -2.79 -5.95
CA ALA A 107 17.58 -3.25 -6.85
C ALA A 107 16.19 -3.08 -6.22
N TRP A 108 15.17 -2.92 -7.06
CA TRP A 108 13.77 -2.91 -6.65
C TRP A 108 13.17 -4.28 -6.96
N SER A 109 12.55 -4.89 -5.96
CA SER A 109 11.87 -6.19 -6.09
C SER A 109 10.42 -6.04 -5.67
N ALA A 110 9.50 -6.53 -6.50
CA ALA A 110 8.10 -6.61 -6.12
C ALA A 110 7.89 -7.70 -5.07
N VAL A 111 7.15 -7.35 -4.03
CA VAL A 111 6.69 -8.28 -2.98
C VAL A 111 5.16 -8.37 -2.93
N PHE A 112 4.48 -7.47 -3.66
CA PHE A 112 3.07 -7.59 -4.00
C PHE A 112 2.81 -7.04 -5.41
N ASP A 113 1.98 -7.74 -6.18
CA ASP A 113 1.65 -7.41 -7.57
C ASP A 113 0.25 -7.92 -7.95
N ASN A 114 -0.66 -6.98 -8.22
CA ASN A 114 -2.04 -7.21 -8.68
C ASN A 114 -2.83 -8.24 -7.86
N GLY A 115 -2.75 -8.13 -6.54
CA GLY A 115 -3.47 -9.02 -5.61
C GLY A 115 -2.68 -10.24 -5.15
N ASP A 116 -1.50 -10.48 -5.73
CA ASP A 116 -0.60 -11.55 -5.30
C ASP A 116 0.47 -11.03 -4.35
N VAL A 117 0.76 -11.80 -3.31
CA VAL A 117 2.01 -11.72 -2.54
C VAL A 117 3.11 -12.49 -3.30
N ILE A 118 4.31 -11.93 -3.34
CA ILE A 118 5.50 -12.55 -3.93
C ILE A 118 6.49 -12.83 -2.80
N ASP A 119 6.78 -14.10 -2.54
CA ASP A 119 7.73 -14.50 -1.50
C ASP A 119 9.19 -14.32 -1.92
N ASP A 120 10.13 -14.56 -1.00
CA ASP A 120 11.58 -14.42 -1.26
C ASP A 120 12.10 -15.40 -2.34
N MET A 121 11.34 -16.46 -2.67
CA MET A 121 11.65 -17.41 -3.74
C MET A 121 11.01 -17.04 -5.09
N GLY A 122 10.18 -15.99 -5.12
CA GLY A 122 9.46 -15.55 -6.30
C GLY A 122 8.13 -16.27 -6.53
N HIS A 123 7.64 -17.08 -5.60
CA HIS A 123 6.32 -17.68 -5.72
C HIS A 123 5.24 -16.61 -5.55
N ARG A 124 4.28 -16.63 -6.47
CA ARG A 124 3.10 -15.77 -6.42
C ARG A 124 1.94 -16.53 -5.79
N VAL A 125 1.31 -15.92 -4.79
CA VAL A 125 0.11 -16.46 -4.15
C VAL A 125 -0.90 -15.33 -3.97
N PRO A 126 -2.19 -15.54 -4.28
CA PRO A 126 -3.21 -14.54 -3.99
C PRO A 126 -3.17 -14.15 -2.52
N LEU A 127 -3.21 -12.85 -2.20
CA LEU A 127 -3.16 -12.33 -0.83
C LEU A 127 -4.24 -12.98 0.07
N SER A 128 -5.41 -13.29 -0.49
CA SER A 128 -6.50 -13.99 0.20
C SER A 128 -6.18 -15.43 0.62
N LYS A 129 -5.11 -16.02 0.07
CA LYS A 129 -4.59 -17.35 0.40
C LYS A 129 -3.22 -17.32 1.06
N ALA A 130 -2.56 -16.17 1.06
CA ALA A 130 -1.29 -15.98 1.74
C ALA A 130 -1.49 -16.05 3.25
N VAL A 131 -0.49 -16.57 3.95
CA VAL A 131 -0.50 -16.70 5.41
C VAL A 131 0.70 -15.99 6.00
N GLU A 132 0.50 -15.34 7.15
CA GLU A 132 1.57 -14.77 7.95
C GLU A 132 2.19 -15.88 8.81
N THR A 133 3.50 -16.09 8.67
CA THR A 133 4.26 -17.02 9.52
C THR A 133 4.43 -16.48 10.93
N THR A 134 4.86 -17.33 11.85
CA THR A 134 5.26 -16.93 13.22
C THR A 134 6.34 -15.83 13.22
N THR A 135 7.23 -15.84 12.23
CA THR A 135 8.28 -14.84 12.00
C THR A 135 7.78 -13.56 11.32
N GLY A 136 6.50 -13.46 10.99
CA GLY A 136 5.89 -12.28 10.37
C GLY A 136 6.08 -12.20 8.86
N LYS A 137 6.52 -13.27 8.20
CA LYS A 137 6.63 -13.33 6.74
C LYS A 137 5.30 -13.72 6.13
N TRP A 138 4.94 -13.10 5.00
CA TRP A 138 3.78 -13.52 4.22
C TRP A 138 4.18 -14.44 3.08
N VAL A 139 3.65 -15.66 3.08
CA VAL A 139 4.01 -16.71 2.10
C VAL A 139 2.80 -17.58 1.74
N CYS A 140 2.96 -18.48 0.77
CA CYS A 140 1.92 -19.48 0.51
C CYS A 140 1.82 -20.51 1.67
N PRO A 141 0.67 -21.14 1.89
CA PRO A 141 0.47 -22.08 3.00
C PRO A 141 1.53 -23.19 3.08
N ARG A 142 1.90 -23.76 1.92
CA ARG A 142 2.93 -24.80 1.85
C ARG A 142 4.31 -24.31 2.30
N CYS A 143 4.68 -23.08 1.97
CA CYS A 143 5.94 -22.49 2.43
C CYS A 143 5.92 -22.24 3.94
N ALA A 144 4.77 -21.81 4.49
CA ALA A 144 4.62 -21.66 5.93
C ALA A 144 4.79 -22.99 6.67
N GLU A 145 4.12 -24.05 6.19
CA GLU A 145 4.26 -25.41 6.76
C GLU A 145 5.71 -25.90 6.76
N MET A 146 6.43 -25.70 5.65
CA MET A 146 7.85 -26.05 5.57
C MET A 146 8.70 -25.26 6.58
N MET A 147 8.46 -23.96 6.71
CA MET A 147 9.20 -23.11 7.66
C MET A 147 8.94 -23.54 9.11
N ASP A 148 7.70 -23.86 9.46
CA ASP A 148 7.33 -24.31 10.81
C ASP A 148 7.94 -25.67 11.15
N GLN A 149 8.04 -26.60 10.20
CA GLN A 149 8.73 -27.89 10.40
C GLN A 149 10.22 -27.69 10.73
N HIS A 150 10.90 -26.79 10.03
CA HIS A 150 12.32 -26.50 10.30
C HIS A 150 12.54 -25.84 11.67
N HIS A 151 11.56 -25.11 12.21
CA HIS A 151 11.66 -24.52 13.55
C HIS A 151 11.46 -25.51 14.70
N ASN A 152 10.79 -26.65 14.47
CA ASN A 152 10.50 -27.68 15.48
C ASN A 152 11.58 -28.78 15.57
N HIS A 153 12.62 -28.72 14.74
CA HIS A 153 13.74 -29.67 14.73
C HIS A 153 15.02 -29.10 15.36
N HIS A 154 14.91 -27.99 16.08
CA HIS A 154 15.94 -27.37 16.91
C HIS A 154 15.46 -27.26 18.36
#